data_AF-A0A2Z4BYC4-F1
#
_entry.id   AF-A0A2Z4BYC4-F1
#
_cell.length_a   1.000
_cell.length_b   1.000
_cell.length_c   1.000
_cell.angle_alpha   90.00
_cell.angle_beta   90.00
_cell.angle_gamma   90.00
#
_symmetry.space_group_name_H-M   'P 1'
#
loop_
_entity.id
_entity.type
_entity.pdbx_description
1 polymer ?
#
loop_
_entity_poly.entity_id
_entity_poly.type
_entity_poly.pdbx_seq_one_letter_code
_entity_poly.pdbx_strand_id
1 'polypeptide(L)'
;VLIQLLIAIEEAAGQPVMKLFDWVAGTSTGGILALALAVGKSTRYTQGLYFRMKDLVFVGRRPYDETPLEDILKLELGNETVMSDIKGCNVIVTGVLADRFPADLHLFRNYVSGEQLLRAEGASVFVPTKAPDQQLVWHAARASGAAPSYFRSYGRFIDGGLISNNPTLDILTEVVEYNTTLRALGRGDEVMKPSVVLSL
;
A
#
# COMPACT_ATOMS: atom_id res chain seq x y z
N VAL A 1 8.83 -5.20 -15.50
CA VAL A 1 9.82 -6.16 -14.97
C VAL A 1 9.30 -6.82 -13.70
N LEU A 2 8.99 -6.06 -12.64
CA LEU A 2 8.47 -6.60 -11.37
C LEU A 2 7.32 -7.61 -11.52
N ILE A 3 6.26 -7.29 -12.29
CA ILE A 3 5.14 -8.23 -12.51
C ILE A 3 5.59 -9.54 -13.19
N GLN A 4 6.59 -9.50 -14.08
CA GLN A 4 7.13 -10.72 -14.69
C GLN A 4 7.89 -11.58 -13.67
N LEU A 5 8.60 -10.95 -12.72
CA LEU A 5 9.24 -11.68 -11.63
C LEU A 5 8.21 -12.34 -10.73
N LEU A 6 7.14 -11.62 -10.37
CA LEU A 6 6.03 -12.17 -9.59
C LEU A 6 5.35 -13.35 -10.29
N ILE A 7 5.14 -13.26 -11.61
CA ILE A 7 4.62 -14.37 -12.42
C ILE A 7 5.55 -15.59 -12.35
N ALA A 8 6.86 -15.40 -12.53
CA ALA A 8 7.82 -16.50 -12.47
C ALA A 8 7.88 -17.14 -11.08
N ILE A 9 7.75 -16.34 -10.01
CA ILE A 9 7.66 -16.84 -8.63
C ILE A 9 6.37 -17.65 -8.43
N GLU A 10 5.23 -17.15 -8.91
CA GLU A 10 3.95 -17.86 -8.88
C GLU A 10 4.02 -19.21 -9.60
N GLU A 11 4.60 -19.24 -10.80
CA GLU A 11 4.78 -20.45 -11.60
C GLU A 11 5.72 -21.45 -10.90
N ALA A 12 6.81 -20.98 -10.29
CA ALA A 12 7.75 -21.84 -9.55
C ALA A 12 7.16 -22.37 -8.24
N ALA A 13 6.35 -21.59 -7.54
CA ALA A 13 5.76 -21.97 -6.26
C ALA A 13 4.43 -22.75 -6.39
N GLY A 14 3.78 -22.70 -7.55
CA GLY A 14 2.52 -23.38 -7.81
C GLY A 14 1.30 -22.80 -7.08
N GLN A 15 1.42 -21.60 -6.51
CA GLN A 15 0.34 -20.92 -5.80
C GLN A 15 0.43 -19.39 -5.95
N PRO A 16 -0.68 -18.65 -5.81
CA PRO A 16 -0.72 -17.19 -5.94
C PRO A 16 0.28 -16.46 -5.02
N VAL A 17 0.87 -15.35 -5.49
CA VAL A 17 1.86 -14.55 -4.73
C VAL A 17 1.31 -14.15 -3.37
N MET A 18 0.04 -13.74 -3.29
CA MET A 18 -0.57 -13.29 -2.04
C MET A 18 -0.76 -14.41 -1.00
N LYS A 19 -0.53 -15.68 -1.37
CA LYS A 19 -0.50 -16.83 -0.44
C LYS A 19 0.92 -17.22 -0.02
N LEU A 20 1.94 -16.65 -0.67
CA LEU A 20 3.36 -16.93 -0.37
C LEU A 20 3.92 -16.02 0.71
N PHE A 21 3.33 -14.84 0.90
CA PHE A 21 3.86 -13.79 1.77
C PHE A 21 2.82 -13.38 2.82
N ASP A 22 3.24 -13.40 4.08
CA ASP A 22 2.42 -12.92 5.18
C ASP A 22 2.24 -11.40 5.14
N TRP A 23 3.27 -10.69 4.66
CA TRP A 23 3.32 -9.22 4.57
C TRP A 23 3.77 -8.77 3.19
N VAL A 24 3.08 -7.79 2.62
CA VAL A 24 3.37 -7.19 1.33
C VAL A 24 3.37 -5.67 1.48
N ALA A 25 4.45 -5.02 1.05
CA ALA A 25 4.51 -3.56 1.01
C ALA A 25 4.74 -3.06 -0.42
N GLY A 26 4.13 -1.92 -0.75
CA GLY A 26 4.28 -1.29 -2.04
C GLY A 26 4.28 0.23 -1.98
N THR A 27 5.10 0.85 -2.82
CA THR A 27 5.14 2.30 -3.02
C THR A 27 4.74 2.64 -4.45
N SER A 28 3.90 3.67 -4.61
CA SER A 28 3.49 4.19 -5.90
C SER A 28 2.89 3.09 -6.80
N THR A 29 3.47 2.87 -7.97
CA THR A 29 3.13 1.73 -8.85
C THR A 29 3.13 0.40 -8.10
N GLY A 30 4.11 0.14 -7.22
CA GLY A 30 4.14 -1.07 -6.40
C GLY A 30 2.99 -1.13 -5.39
N GLY A 31 2.53 0.02 -4.89
CA GLY A 31 1.36 0.11 -4.00
C GLY A 31 0.06 -0.24 -4.72
N ILE A 32 -0.15 0.28 -5.93
CA ILE A 32 -1.29 -0.07 -6.79
C ILE A 32 -1.28 -1.58 -7.09
N LEU A 33 -0.12 -2.15 -7.40
CA LEU A 33 0.02 -3.57 -7.69
C LEU A 33 -0.27 -4.43 -6.45
N ALA A 34 0.30 -4.08 -5.29
CA ALA A 34 0.08 -4.79 -4.03
C ALA A 34 -1.42 -4.83 -3.70
N LEU A 35 -2.13 -3.71 -3.82
CA LEU A 35 -3.57 -3.65 -3.56
C LEU A 35 -4.37 -4.44 -4.60
N ALA A 36 -4.03 -4.34 -5.89
CA ALA A 36 -4.72 -5.07 -6.94
C ALA A 36 -4.62 -6.59 -6.73
N LEU A 37 -3.43 -7.09 -6.37
CA LEU A 37 -3.24 -8.51 -6.03
C LEU A 37 -4.01 -8.88 -4.75
N ALA A 38 -3.98 -8.01 -3.74
CA ALA A 38 -4.64 -8.26 -2.44
C ALA A 38 -6.17 -8.28 -2.52
N VAL A 39 -6.79 -7.52 -3.44
CA VAL A 39 -8.23 -7.61 -3.74
C VAL A 39 -8.58 -8.78 -4.69
N GLY A 40 -7.61 -9.63 -5.01
CA GLY A 40 -7.84 -10.90 -5.72
C GLY A 40 -7.60 -10.87 -7.23
N LYS A 41 -6.99 -9.82 -7.79
CA LYS A 41 -6.59 -9.82 -9.21
C LYS A 41 -5.36 -10.71 -9.41
N SER A 42 -5.30 -11.45 -10.51
CA SER A 42 -4.12 -12.28 -10.83
C SER A 42 -2.95 -11.45 -11.36
N THR A 43 -1.72 -11.93 -11.23
CA THR A 43 -0.52 -11.27 -11.78
C THR A 43 -0.59 -11.05 -13.30
N ARG A 44 -1.19 -11.99 -14.04
CA ARG A 44 -1.43 -11.84 -15.49
C ARG A 44 -2.46 -10.75 -15.77
N TYR A 45 -3.52 -10.65 -14.96
CA TYR A 45 -4.49 -9.57 -15.08
C TYR A 45 -3.87 -8.21 -14.78
N THR A 46 -3.09 -8.10 -13.69
CA THR A 46 -2.44 -6.85 -13.32
C THR A 46 -1.41 -6.42 -14.37
N GLN A 47 -0.71 -7.35 -15.02
CA GLN A 47 0.12 -7.03 -16.19
C GLN A 47 -0.68 -6.30 -17.27
N GLY A 48 -1.85 -6.85 -17.65
CA GLY A 48 -2.75 -6.22 -18.62
C GLY A 48 -3.29 -4.87 -18.14
N LEU A 49 -3.57 -4.74 -16.85
CA LEU A 49 -4.01 -3.48 -16.24
C LEU A 49 -2.98 -2.36 -16.45
N TYR A 50 -1.69 -2.60 -16.20
CA TYR A 50 -0.67 -1.57 -16.42
C TYR A 50 -0.50 -1.17 -17.88
N PHE A 51 -0.69 -2.10 -18.82
CA PHE A 51 -0.71 -1.75 -20.24
C PHE A 51 -1.88 -0.80 -20.57
N ARG A 52 -3.08 -1.08 -20.05
CA ARG A 52 -4.24 -0.18 -20.22
C ARG A 52 -4.01 1.18 -19.55
N MET A 53 -3.50 1.19 -18.32
CA MET A 53 -3.21 2.42 -17.59
C MET A 53 -2.20 3.30 -18.34
N LYS A 54 -1.17 2.69 -18.96
CA LYS A 54 -0.17 3.42 -19.75
C LYS A 54 -0.82 4.32 -20.80
N ASP A 55 -1.80 3.78 -21.51
CA ASP A 55 -2.42 4.44 -22.67
C ASP A 55 -3.60 5.36 -22.27
N LEU A 56 -4.27 5.07 -21.16
CA LEU A 56 -5.43 5.85 -20.70
C LEU A 56 -5.07 6.99 -19.75
N VAL A 57 -4.08 6.79 -18.89
CA VAL A 57 -3.76 7.73 -17.80
C VAL A 57 -2.73 8.78 -18.24
N PHE A 58 -1.71 8.39 -19.00
CA PHE A 58 -0.58 9.27 -19.35
C PHE A 58 -0.78 9.96 -20.69
N VAL A 59 -1.95 10.61 -20.85
CA VAL A 59 -2.32 11.33 -22.09
C VAL A 59 -2.24 12.84 -21.87
N GLY A 60 -1.60 13.55 -22.80
CA GLY A 60 -1.50 15.00 -22.78
C GLY A 60 -0.24 15.53 -22.08
N ARG A 61 -0.35 16.71 -21.46
CA ARG A 61 0.76 17.40 -20.79
C ARG A 61 0.69 17.20 -19.29
N ARG A 62 1.87 17.24 -18.66
CA ARG A 62 2.01 17.15 -17.21
C ARG A 62 1.65 18.46 -16.50
N PRO A 63 1.09 18.40 -15.27
CA PRO A 63 0.58 17.18 -14.62
C PRO A 63 -0.64 16.63 -15.38
N TYR A 64 -0.72 15.30 -15.50
CA TYR A 64 -1.79 14.60 -16.20
C TYR A 64 -3.11 14.73 -15.43
N ASP A 65 -4.22 14.60 -16.16
CA ASP A 65 -5.57 14.53 -15.57
C ASP A 65 -5.67 13.35 -14.61
N GLU A 66 -6.13 13.61 -13.39
CA GLU A 66 -6.36 12.62 -12.36
C GLU A 66 -7.55 11.69 -12.63
N THR A 67 -8.52 12.14 -13.43
CA THR A 67 -9.81 11.46 -13.64
C THR A 67 -9.64 10.04 -14.19
N PRO A 68 -8.85 9.80 -15.28
CA PRO A 68 -8.68 8.45 -15.81
C PRO A 68 -7.99 7.50 -14.83
N LEU A 69 -7.07 8.01 -14.01
CA LEU A 69 -6.41 7.20 -12.97
C LEU A 69 -7.43 6.81 -11.90
N GLU A 70 -8.19 7.77 -11.39
CA GLU A 70 -9.18 7.50 -10.35
C GLU A 70 -10.29 6.56 -10.81
N ASP A 71 -10.76 6.70 -12.04
CA ASP A 71 -11.80 5.83 -12.61
C ASP A 71 -11.31 4.39 -12.74
N ILE A 72 -10.07 4.19 -13.21
CA ILE A 72 -9.46 2.85 -13.26
C ILE A 72 -9.27 2.29 -11.85
N LEU A 73 -8.80 3.08 -10.89
CA LEU A 73 -8.59 2.61 -9.52
C LEU A 73 -9.92 2.22 -8.86
N LYS A 74 -11.00 3.01 -9.03
CA LYS A 74 -12.34 2.67 -8.53
C LYS A 74 -12.88 1.39 -9.17
N LEU A 75 -12.72 1.25 -10.48
CA LEU A 75 -13.16 0.07 -11.22
C LEU A 75 -12.42 -1.20 -10.78
N GLU A 76 -11.11 -1.11 -10.60
CA GLU A 76 -10.27 -2.28 -10.36
C GLU A 76 -10.16 -2.66 -8.88
N LEU A 77 -10.23 -1.69 -7.97
CA LEU A 77 -10.07 -1.89 -6.53
C LEU A 77 -11.39 -1.82 -5.75
N GLY A 78 -12.49 -1.45 -6.41
CA GLY A 78 -13.81 -1.28 -5.82
C GLY A 78 -14.05 0.14 -5.30
N ASN A 79 -15.24 0.68 -5.56
CA ASN A 79 -15.58 2.06 -5.17
C ASN A 79 -15.77 2.22 -3.66
N GLU A 80 -16.32 1.20 -3.00
CA GLU A 80 -16.66 1.18 -1.57
C GLU A 80 -15.78 0.23 -0.75
N THR A 81 -14.85 -0.49 -1.39
CA THR A 81 -13.98 -1.45 -0.71
C THR A 81 -13.01 -0.72 0.19
N VAL A 82 -12.99 -1.07 1.47
CA VAL A 82 -12.09 -0.47 2.47
C VAL A 82 -10.87 -1.35 2.72
N MET A 83 -9.80 -0.78 3.26
CA MET A 83 -8.54 -1.49 3.50
C MET A 83 -8.77 -2.71 4.39
N SER A 84 -9.60 -2.60 5.43
CA SER A 84 -9.89 -3.74 6.31
C SER A 84 -10.61 -4.91 5.63
N ASP A 85 -11.20 -4.73 4.45
CA ASP A 85 -11.85 -5.82 3.70
C ASP A 85 -10.82 -6.79 3.11
N ILE A 86 -9.58 -6.34 2.92
CA ILE A 86 -8.47 -7.19 2.47
C ILE A 86 -8.08 -8.15 3.59
N LYS A 87 -8.21 -9.46 3.34
CA LYS A 87 -7.88 -10.55 4.28
C LYS A 87 -6.80 -11.47 3.71
N GLY A 88 -6.18 -12.24 4.60
CA GLY A 88 -5.24 -13.32 4.24
C GLY A 88 -3.77 -12.92 4.13
N CYS A 89 -3.47 -11.62 4.09
CA CYS A 89 -2.11 -11.08 4.17
C CYS A 89 -2.17 -9.66 4.75
N ASN A 90 -1.09 -9.22 5.37
CA ASN A 90 -0.92 -7.84 5.81
C ASN A 90 -0.34 -7.01 4.67
N VAL A 91 -1.04 -5.96 4.27
CA VAL A 91 -0.67 -5.11 3.15
C VAL A 91 -0.38 -3.70 3.66
N ILE A 92 0.75 -3.15 3.19
CA ILE A 92 1.17 -1.79 3.45
C ILE A 92 1.33 -1.06 2.12
N VAL A 93 0.74 0.13 2.04
CA VAL A 93 0.99 1.06 0.94
C VAL A 93 1.48 2.39 1.49
N THR A 94 2.57 2.90 0.95
CA THR A 94 3.20 4.14 1.45
C THR A 94 2.59 5.37 0.79
N GLY A 95 2.43 6.44 1.56
CA GLY A 95 2.10 7.78 1.07
C GLY A 95 2.71 8.82 2.00
N VAL A 96 2.99 10.03 1.50
CA VAL A 96 3.56 11.09 2.32
C VAL A 96 2.49 12.12 2.66
N LEU A 97 2.33 12.43 3.94
CA LEU A 97 1.49 13.51 4.44
C LEU A 97 2.22 14.84 4.26
N ALA A 98 1.73 15.65 3.33
CA ALA A 98 2.32 16.93 2.96
C ALA A 98 1.61 18.13 3.61
N ASP A 99 0.59 17.90 4.43
CA ASP A 99 -0.17 18.93 5.18
C ASP A 99 0.53 19.41 6.46
N ARG A 100 1.80 19.07 6.63
CA ARG A 100 2.55 19.22 7.87
C ARG A 100 4.03 19.44 7.63
N PHE A 101 4.70 19.99 8.65
CA PHE A 101 6.16 20.15 8.68
C PHE A 101 6.73 19.65 10.01
N PRO A 102 7.70 18.72 10.01
CA PRO A 102 8.21 18.00 8.83
C PRO A 102 7.12 17.15 8.16
N ALA A 103 7.34 16.79 6.89
CA ALA A 103 6.44 15.86 6.19
C ALA A 103 6.57 14.45 6.78
N ASP A 104 5.46 13.75 6.95
CA ASP A 104 5.44 12.43 7.59
C ASP A 104 5.14 11.32 6.60
N LEU A 105 5.79 10.18 6.78
CA LEU A 105 5.40 8.94 6.09
C LEU A 105 4.12 8.40 6.72
N HIS A 106 3.12 8.15 5.89
CA HIS A 106 1.92 7.42 6.26
C HIS A 106 1.92 6.05 5.60
N LEU A 107 1.67 5.03 6.41
CA LEU A 107 1.49 3.66 5.94
C LEU A 107 0.00 3.35 5.96
N PHE A 108 -0.59 3.25 4.77
CA PHE A 108 -1.93 2.72 4.57
C PHE A 108 -1.89 1.22 4.81
N ARG A 109 -2.62 0.74 5.82
CA ARG A 109 -2.59 -0.66 6.29
C ARG A 109 -3.98 -1.27 6.23
N ASN A 110 -4.07 -2.60 6.06
CA ASN A 110 -5.33 -3.35 6.20
C ASN A 110 -5.56 -3.94 7.62
N TYR A 111 -4.62 -3.73 8.53
CA TYR A 111 -4.67 -4.19 9.92
C TYR A 111 -4.50 -3.00 10.88
N VAL A 112 -4.87 -3.22 12.15
CA VAL A 112 -4.74 -2.22 13.22
C VAL A 112 -3.27 -2.07 13.59
N SER A 113 -2.74 -0.84 13.60
CA SER A 113 -1.31 -0.61 13.88
C SER A 113 -0.94 -0.91 15.34
N GLY A 114 0.36 -1.09 15.61
CA GLY A 114 0.87 -1.26 16.96
C GLY A 114 0.55 -0.08 17.89
N GLU A 115 0.60 1.15 17.38
CA GLU A 115 0.25 2.37 18.12
C GLU A 115 -1.23 2.37 18.54
N GLN A 116 -2.12 2.00 17.61
CA GLN A 116 -3.56 1.89 17.87
C GLN A 116 -3.88 0.79 18.88
N LEU A 117 -3.18 -0.35 18.80
CA LEU A 117 -3.32 -1.45 19.77
C LEU A 117 -2.92 -1.02 21.19
N LEU A 118 -1.87 -0.21 21.32
CA LEU A 118 -1.43 0.33 22.61
C LEU A 118 -2.27 1.52 23.10
N ARG A 119 -3.20 2.03 22.27
CA ARG A 119 -3.89 3.31 22.50
C ARG A 119 -2.91 4.44 22.79
N ALA A 120 -1.75 4.37 22.15
CA ALA A 120 -0.63 5.27 22.37
C ALA A 120 -0.67 6.49 21.42
N GLU A 121 -1.80 6.74 20.76
CA GLU A 121 -1.97 7.91 19.89
C GLU A 121 -1.65 9.18 20.68
N GLY A 122 -0.49 9.74 20.39
CA GLY A 122 -0.03 10.96 21.03
C GLY A 122 -0.96 12.12 20.70
N ALA A 123 -0.92 13.18 21.52
CA ALA A 123 -1.56 14.43 21.17
C ALA A 123 -0.86 15.04 19.94
N SER A 124 -1.35 14.71 18.74
CA SER A 124 -0.92 15.34 17.50
C SER A 124 -1.71 16.62 17.28
N VAL A 125 -1.01 17.68 16.87
CA VAL A 125 -1.63 18.93 16.40
C VAL A 125 -2.27 18.77 15.02
N PHE A 126 -1.95 17.68 14.31
CA PHE A 126 -2.48 17.39 12.99
C PHE A 126 -3.71 16.50 13.05
N VAL A 127 -4.61 16.66 12.08
CA VAL A 127 -5.79 15.80 11.95
C VAL A 127 -5.34 14.35 11.74
N PRO A 128 -5.83 13.38 12.53
CA PRO A 128 -5.44 11.98 12.41
C PRO A 128 -5.85 11.40 11.05
N THR A 129 -5.22 10.29 10.68
CA THR A 129 -5.62 9.51 9.49
C THR A 129 -6.78 8.59 9.80
N LYS A 130 -7.50 8.17 8.75
CA LYS A 130 -8.65 7.28 8.93
C LYS A 130 -8.16 5.90 9.34
N ALA A 131 -8.94 5.20 10.16
CA ALA A 131 -8.68 3.81 10.46
C ALA A 131 -8.88 2.92 9.21
N PRO A 132 -8.29 1.71 9.16
CA PRO A 132 -8.36 0.81 8.00
C PRO A 132 -9.78 0.50 7.50
N ASP A 133 -10.77 0.48 8.39
CA ASP A 133 -12.18 0.23 8.11
C ASP A 133 -12.94 1.42 7.53
N GLN A 134 -12.33 2.60 7.54
CA GLN A 134 -12.89 3.84 6.99
C GLN A 134 -12.13 4.34 5.77
N GLN A 135 -11.10 3.59 5.35
CA GLN A 135 -10.18 4.00 4.32
C GLN A 135 -10.38 3.17 3.07
N LEU A 136 -10.79 3.82 1.97
CA LEU A 136 -11.01 3.16 0.69
C LEU A 136 -9.70 2.69 0.06
N VAL A 137 -9.71 1.50 -0.52
CA VAL A 137 -8.54 0.90 -1.17
C VAL A 137 -8.06 1.76 -2.33
N TRP A 138 -8.99 2.27 -3.15
CA TRP A 138 -8.64 3.12 -4.29
C TRP A 138 -8.08 4.49 -3.86
N HIS A 139 -8.47 5.02 -2.69
CA HIS A 139 -7.86 6.23 -2.12
C HIS A 139 -6.40 5.97 -1.74
N ALA A 140 -6.10 4.84 -1.08
CA ALA A 140 -4.73 4.48 -0.71
C ALA A 140 -3.84 4.34 -1.95
N ALA A 141 -4.34 3.67 -2.99
CA ALA A 141 -3.67 3.54 -4.27
C ALA A 141 -3.42 4.91 -4.94
N ARG A 142 -4.43 5.78 -4.99
CA ARG A 142 -4.34 7.11 -5.61
C ARG A 142 -3.37 8.04 -4.86
N ALA A 143 -3.37 7.98 -3.52
CA ALA A 143 -2.46 8.72 -2.66
C ALA A 143 -1.01 8.27 -2.86
N SER A 144 -0.78 6.95 -2.86
CA SER A 144 0.56 6.38 -3.04
C SER A 144 1.16 6.70 -4.40
N GLY A 145 0.36 6.66 -5.46
CA GLY A 145 0.79 6.92 -6.83
C GLY A 145 0.79 8.39 -7.25
N ALA A 146 0.57 9.34 -6.33
CA ALA A 146 0.47 10.77 -6.61
C ALA A 146 1.85 11.43 -6.87
N ALA A 147 2.61 10.89 -7.82
CA ALA A 147 3.98 11.32 -8.13
C ALA A 147 4.03 12.81 -8.48
N PRO A 148 4.79 13.64 -7.73
CA PRO A 148 4.96 15.04 -8.06
C PRO A 148 5.44 15.22 -9.50
N SER A 149 5.01 16.30 -10.15
CA SER A 149 5.16 16.56 -11.59
C SER A 149 4.33 15.67 -12.54
N TYR A 150 3.93 14.46 -12.14
CA TYR A 150 3.07 13.60 -12.96
C TYR A 150 1.61 13.82 -12.63
N PHE A 151 1.25 13.81 -11.35
CA PHE A 151 -0.11 14.02 -10.87
C PHE A 151 -0.16 15.09 -9.80
N ARG A 152 -1.34 15.68 -9.61
CA ARG A 152 -1.62 16.50 -8.44
C ARG A 152 -1.69 15.64 -7.18
N SER A 153 -1.41 16.26 -6.04
CA SER A 153 -1.58 15.64 -4.72
C SER A 153 -3.02 15.15 -4.55
N TYR A 154 -3.18 14.07 -3.80
CA TYR A 154 -4.50 13.51 -3.49
C TYR A 154 -4.90 13.93 -2.08
N GLY A 155 -5.70 15.00 -1.98
CA GLY A 155 -5.96 15.67 -0.72
C GLY A 155 -4.65 16.12 -0.07
N ARG A 156 -4.36 15.59 1.12
CA ARG A 156 -3.12 15.86 1.87
C ARG A 156 -1.95 14.93 1.55
N PHE A 157 -2.13 13.97 0.65
CA PHE A 157 -1.14 12.96 0.34
C PHE A 157 -0.41 13.26 -0.98
N ILE A 158 0.89 12.96 -0.99
CA ILE A 158 1.73 12.87 -2.18
C ILE A 158 2.43 11.51 -2.21
N ASP A 159 3.07 11.19 -3.33
CA ASP A 159 3.68 9.88 -3.57
C ASP A 159 4.61 9.45 -2.43
N GLY A 160 4.44 8.19 -2.01
CA GLY A 160 5.26 7.55 -0.99
C GLY A 160 6.75 7.55 -1.33
N GLY A 161 7.08 7.58 -2.62
CA GLY A 161 8.44 7.58 -3.16
C GLY A 161 9.28 8.79 -2.81
N LEU A 162 8.70 9.85 -2.24
CA LEU A 162 9.48 10.97 -1.70
C LEU A 162 10.19 10.64 -0.39
N ILE A 163 9.64 9.72 0.42
CA ILE A 163 10.27 9.29 1.68
C ILE A 163 10.66 7.81 1.60
N SER A 164 9.74 6.94 1.17
CA SER A 164 9.89 5.49 1.14
C SER A 164 9.72 4.95 -0.29
N ASN A 165 10.67 5.25 -1.18
CA ASN A 165 10.65 4.71 -2.56
C ASN A 165 10.87 3.19 -2.61
N ASN A 166 11.56 2.65 -1.61
CA ASN A 166 11.68 1.21 -1.39
C ASN A 166 11.21 0.91 0.05
N PRO A 167 10.02 0.34 0.24
CA PRO A 167 9.42 0.16 1.56
C PRO A 167 10.03 -1.02 2.34
N THR A 168 11.16 -1.59 1.90
CA THR A 168 11.79 -2.75 2.56
C THR A 168 12.20 -2.46 4.00
N LEU A 169 12.78 -1.29 4.27
CA LEU A 169 13.14 -0.92 5.65
C LEU A 169 11.91 -0.52 6.47
N ASP A 170 10.92 0.11 5.84
CA ASP A 170 9.68 0.53 6.49
C ASP A 170 8.84 -0.68 6.92
N ILE A 171 8.67 -1.70 6.05
CA ILE A 171 7.96 -2.93 6.42
C ILE A 171 8.69 -3.72 7.50
N LEU A 172 10.01 -3.76 7.47
CA LEU A 172 10.79 -4.43 8.51
C LEU A 172 10.65 -3.73 9.86
N THR A 173 10.74 -2.40 9.87
CA THR A 173 10.50 -1.58 11.05
C THR A 173 9.09 -1.81 11.60
N GLU A 174 8.08 -1.74 10.73
CA GLU A 174 6.68 -1.97 11.08
C GLU A 174 6.47 -3.36 11.69
N VAL A 175 7.04 -4.42 11.10
CA VAL A 175 6.89 -5.79 11.64
C VAL A 175 7.55 -5.90 13.01
N VAL A 176 8.71 -5.27 13.23
CA VAL A 176 9.38 -5.26 14.53
C VAL A 176 8.55 -4.50 15.56
N GLU A 177 8.01 -3.33 15.21
CA GLU A 177 7.14 -2.53 16.08
C GLU A 177 5.86 -3.31 16.42
N TYR A 178 5.18 -3.85 15.43
CA TYR A 178 3.96 -4.64 15.60
C TYR A 178 4.19 -5.85 16.52
N ASN A 179 5.27 -6.60 16.29
CA ASN A 179 5.65 -7.72 17.16
C ASN A 179 5.99 -7.27 18.58
N THR A 180 6.64 -6.13 18.75
CA THR A 180 6.97 -5.58 20.07
C THR A 180 5.71 -5.21 20.83
N THR A 181 4.76 -4.58 20.16
CA THR A 181 3.43 -4.30 20.71
C THR A 181 2.70 -5.58 21.10
N LEU A 182 2.69 -6.61 20.25
CA LEU A 182 2.04 -7.88 20.57
C LEU A 182 2.63 -8.51 21.84
N ARG A 183 3.96 -8.51 21.98
CA ARG A 183 4.62 -8.99 23.21
C ARG A 183 4.24 -8.17 24.44
N ALA A 184 4.21 -6.84 24.32
CA ALA A 184 3.82 -5.94 25.41
C ALA A 184 2.37 -6.18 25.87
N LEU A 185 1.49 -6.58 24.96
CA LEU A 185 0.08 -6.91 25.23
C LEU A 185 -0.13 -8.37 25.67
N GLY A 186 0.93 -9.15 25.89
CA GLY A 186 0.83 -10.57 26.26
C GLY A 186 0.39 -11.49 25.11
N ARG A 187 0.35 -10.99 23.87
CA ARG A 187 -0.04 -11.72 22.65
C ARG A 187 1.19 -12.30 21.93
N GLY A 188 2.10 -12.88 22.70
CA GLY A 188 3.38 -13.39 22.19
C GLY A 188 3.24 -14.49 21.13
N ASP A 189 2.14 -15.25 21.17
CA ASP A 189 1.87 -16.35 20.24
C ASP A 189 1.50 -15.88 18.82
N GLU A 190 1.11 -14.62 18.66
CA GLU A 190 0.77 -14.01 17.36
C GLU A 190 1.98 -13.34 16.68
N VAL A 191 3.14 -13.34 17.34
CA VAL A 191 4.37 -12.71 16.83
C VAL A 191 4.89 -13.49 15.63
N MET A 192 5.14 -12.77 14.53
CA MET A 192 5.72 -13.37 13.33
C MET A 192 7.17 -12.91 13.15
N LYS A 193 8.11 -13.85 13.12
CA LYS A 193 9.53 -13.55 12.87
C LYS A 193 9.80 -13.60 11.36
N PRO A 194 10.21 -12.48 10.73
CA PRO A 194 10.56 -12.49 9.32
C PRO A 194 11.67 -13.51 9.04
N SER A 195 11.40 -14.48 8.15
CA SER A 195 12.37 -15.48 7.73
C SER A 195 13.01 -15.13 6.38
N VAL A 196 12.25 -14.48 5.51
CA VAL A 196 12.66 -14.07 4.15
C VAL A 196 12.09 -12.69 3.87
N VAL A 197 12.90 -11.86 3.22
CA VAL A 197 12.48 -10.57 2.67
C VAL A 197 12.82 -10.57 1.20
N LEU A 198 11.83 -10.29 0.36
CA LEU A 198 12.00 -10.19 -1.08
C LEU A 198 11.69 -8.74 -1.51
N SER A 199 12.69 -8.06 -2.07
CA SER A 199 12.57 -6.71 -2.64
C SER A 199 12.72 -6.81 -4.16
N LEU A 200 11.73 -6.32 -4.90
CA LEU A 200 11.63 -6.43 -6.36
C LEU A 200 11.51 -5.07 -7.05
#